data_AF-A0A953K3V9-F1
#
_entry.id   AF-A0A953K3V9-F1
#
_cell.length_a   1.000
_cell.length_b   1.000
_cell.length_c   1.000
_cell.angle_alpha   90.00
_cell.angle_beta   90.00
_cell.angle_gamma   90.00
#
_symmetry.space_group_name_H-M   'P 1'
#
loop_
_entity.id
_entity.type
_entity.pdbx_description
1 polymer ?
#
loop_
_entity_poly.entity_id
_entity_poly.type
_entity_poly.pdbx_seq_one_letter_code
_entity_poly.pdbx_strand_id
1 'polypeptide(L)'
;MKRMMKLMLALVATFCIATGLLAQSTGDFRSNNAAMTWTTAAQWQTWNGSSWVAAGTYPGQSASGAAVLIQDGHTVTLDVSPANTLGSLTVGSGASGVLIIGNSATNRTLTVTGNVAVAVGGTLRSGANSATGHVLNIGGSLTNNGTVNLFFSTDVCTAVFTGASPVVSGSGATFTFRNLTRSTSGTSITVSNSIRVEGTLDLAVNSGTMIVGTNANLTMGQNAVFAATGGTLGSNGRYVQLDGLTGANSNLIKVSAGTTASWQITYPIGTSNGGYTPLVLGTVTNNPTAAATLSIKAIYNNSNQGQLRRQFRAVVAGNSGTTTFSNLQFSYSSGTDVSTGDAIANYSTIWSLSSTGGSWATAAGTAPGVLNFTITGPTATMANGTYYYTIGSSTAYPNTWYSYQTGVWSNWQNWTLDPSGSSLVNGLNLPPQPGDAIVILNGITITNDVSGQVTTTATINGGGILDMSTTTGNTLGTVTGTGTLRINGINLPTGTYTTFVSTLGGTIEYYNTSGTLPTGQTTYNKLKLSNSTGSAITFTLLSNLTVNSTFDITATSTGTVTWQINDATATQRTITLNGDLTVSSNGRIRVGTGT
;
A
#
# COMPACT_ATOMS: atom_id res chain seq x y z
N MET A 1 10.72 -24.43 -4.64
CA MET A 1 11.86 -24.25 -3.70
C MET A 1 13.03 -23.42 -4.26
N LYS A 2 13.72 -23.80 -5.36
CA LYS A 2 14.86 -23.02 -5.89
C LYS A 2 14.53 -21.60 -6.43
N ARG A 3 13.26 -21.30 -6.74
CA ARG A 3 12.79 -19.94 -7.14
C ARG A 3 12.37 -19.06 -5.95
N MET A 4 11.85 -19.62 -4.86
CA MET A 4 11.55 -18.87 -3.62
C MET A 4 12.84 -18.46 -2.88
N MET A 5 13.91 -19.24 -3.01
CA MET A 5 15.19 -18.92 -2.38
C MET A 5 15.90 -17.70 -3.02
N LYS A 6 15.64 -17.39 -4.30
CA LYS A 6 16.13 -16.15 -4.94
C LYS A 6 15.33 -14.91 -4.52
N LEU A 7 14.06 -15.09 -4.13
CA LEU A 7 13.21 -14.01 -3.63
C LEU A 7 13.49 -13.72 -2.14
N MET A 8 13.77 -14.74 -1.33
CA MET A 8 14.22 -14.58 0.07
C MET A 8 15.64 -14.00 0.16
N LEU A 9 16.53 -14.31 -0.78
CA LEU A 9 17.87 -13.70 -0.81
C LEU A 9 17.84 -12.21 -1.21
N ALA A 10 16.83 -11.77 -1.98
CA ALA A 10 16.59 -10.35 -2.27
C ALA A 10 15.89 -9.63 -1.09
N LEU A 11 15.01 -10.32 -0.35
CA LEU A 11 14.28 -9.74 0.79
C LEU A 11 15.19 -9.53 2.01
N VAL A 12 16.16 -10.42 2.26
CA VAL A 12 17.12 -10.28 3.36
C VAL A 12 18.24 -9.28 3.03
N ALA A 13 18.53 -9.03 1.75
CA ALA A 13 19.47 -7.97 1.33
C ALA A 13 18.87 -6.54 1.40
N THR A 14 17.55 -6.40 1.60
CA THR A 14 16.85 -5.10 1.57
C THR A 14 16.71 -4.45 2.96
N PHE A 15 17.05 -5.14 4.05
CA PHE A 15 16.96 -4.57 5.42
C PHE A 15 18.31 -4.10 6.00
N CYS A 16 19.42 -4.29 5.29
CA CYS A 16 20.75 -3.86 5.72
C CYS A 16 21.53 -3.16 4.61
N ILE A 17 20.96 -2.14 3.96
CA ILE A 17 21.80 -1.13 3.30
C ILE A 17 22.27 -0.19 4.41
N ALA A 18 23.31 -0.64 5.13
CA ALA A 18 24.20 0.29 5.80
C ALA A 18 24.55 1.37 4.77
N THR A 19 24.40 2.64 5.15
CA THR A 19 24.97 3.76 4.41
C THR A 19 26.44 3.47 4.23
N GLY A 20 26.81 2.86 3.10
CA GLY A 20 28.21 2.67 2.73
C GLY A 20 28.78 4.08 2.61
N LEU A 21 29.47 4.53 3.65
CA LEU A 21 30.42 5.62 3.56
C LEU A 21 31.40 5.15 2.48
N LEU A 22 31.21 5.60 1.24
CA LEU A 22 32.22 5.38 0.22
C LEU A 22 33.50 6.02 0.77
N ALA A 23 34.57 5.23 0.87
CA ALA A 23 35.85 5.73 1.27
C ALA A 23 36.24 6.87 0.32
N GLN A 24 36.66 8.00 0.88
CA GLN A 24 37.03 9.20 0.12
C GLN A 24 38.15 8.84 -0.85
N SER A 25 37.93 9.14 -2.13
CA SER A 25 38.89 8.91 -3.20
C SER A 25 39.56 10.23 -3.58
N THR A 26 40.84 10.19 -3.96
CA THR A 26 41.55 11.38 -4.43
C THR A 26 40.77 12.03 -5.57
N GLY A 27 40.47 13.32 -5.45
CA GLY A 27 39.66 14.09 -6.39
C GLY A 27 38.19 14.27 -6.00
N ASP A 28 37.70 13.61 -4.95
CA ASP A 28 36.34 13.83 -4.43
C ASP A 28 36.16 15.27 -3.96
N PHE A 29 34.93 15.79 -4.05
CA PHE A 29 34.57 17.15 -3.65
C PHE A 29 33.64 17.18 -2.45
N ARG A 30 33.76 18.22 -1.63
CA ARG A 30 32.73 18.60 -0.65
C ARG A 30 32.54 20.11 -0.56
N SER A 31 31.31 20.54 -0.30
CA SER A 31 31.00 21.95 -0.02
C SER A 31 31.73 22.43 1.23
N ASN A 32 32.20 23.68 1.28
CA ASN A 32 32.99 24.22 2.39
C ASN A 32 32.45 25.58 2.91
N ASN A 33 31.21 25.95 2.58
CA ASN A 33 30.61 27.19 3.05
C ASN A 33 29.11 27.02 3.31
N ALA A 34 28.59 27.72 4.33
CA ALA A 34 27.19 27.60 4.76
C ALA A 34 26.17 27.98 3.66
N ALA A 35 26.49 28.97 2.82
CA ALA A 35 25.71 29.33 1.64
C ALA A 35 26.66 29.58 0.47
N MET A 36 26.40 28.92 -0.66
CA MET A 36 27.28 29.03 -1.83
C MET A 36 26.56 28.76 -3.15
N THR A 37 27.14 29.27 -4.23
CA THR A 37 26.82 28.88 -5.59
C THR A 37 27.79 27.81 -6.07
N TRP A 38 27.34 26.95 -6.99
CA TRP A 38 28.13 25.83 -7.47
C TRP A 38 29.43 26.28 -8.15
N THR A 39 29.39 27.37 -8.91
CA THR A 39 30.55 27.89 -9.67
C THR A 39 31.69 28.46 -8.83
N THR A 40 31.46 28.76 -7.54
CA THR A 40 32.48 29.38 -6.67
C THR A 40 33.48 28.34 -6.18
N ALA A 41 34.50 28.02 -6.98
CA ALA A 41 35.50 26.98 -6.70
C ALA A 41 36.14 27.09 -5.30
N ALA A 42 36.46 28.31 -4.85
CA ALA A 42 37.06 28.55 -3.53
C ALA A 42 36.17 28.13 -2.33
N GLN A 43 34.87 27.91 -2.56
CA GLN A 43 33.93 27.42 -1.56
C GLN A 43 33.76 25.89 -1.59
N TRP A 44 34.56 25.20 -2.42
CA TRP A 44 34.68 23.75 -2.43
C TRP A 44 36.03 23.30 -1.85
N GLN A 45 36.04 22.10 -1.29
CA GLN A 45 37.27 21.36 -0.99
C GLN A 45 37.36 20.12 -1.87
N THR A 46 38.58 19.70 -2.19
CA THR A 46 38.88 18.42 -2.84
C THR A 46 39.75 17.54 -1.95
N TRP A 47 39.53 16.22 -1.99
CA TRP A 47 40.34 15.26 -1.26
C TRP A 47 41.64 14.97 -2.03
N ASN A 48 42.80 15.23 -1.43
CA ASN A 48 44.09 15.00 -2.09
C ASN A 48 44.69 13.61 -1.82
N GLY A 49 43.93 12.70 -1.20
CA GLY A 49 44.41 11.39 -0.74
C GLY A 49 44.77 11.33 0.74
N SER A 50 44.92 12.49 1.41
CA SER A 50 45.29 12.58 2.84
C SER A 50 44.46 13.59 3.63
N SER A 51 44.02 14.68 2.98
CA SER A 51 43.28 15.78 3.59
C SER A 51 42.38 16.47 2.58
N TRP A 52 41.38 17.20 3.10
CA TRP A 52 40.55 18.10 2.31
C TRP A 52 41.26 19.43 2.17
N VAL A 53 41.56 19.81 0.94
CA VAL A 53 42.23 21.08 0.59
C VAL A 53 41.31 21.94 -0.26
N ALA A 54 41.54 23.26 -0.32
CA ALA A 54 40.76 24.15 -1.17
C ALA A 54 40.79 23.66 -2.63
N ALA A 55 39.63 23.62 -3.28
CA ALA A 55 39.55 23.19 -4.67
C ALA A 55 39.93 24.33 -5.62
N GLY A 56 40.71 24.01 -6.66
CA GLY A 56 41.01 24.95 -7.76
C GLY A 56 39.88 25.04 -8.79
N THR A 57 38.94 24.09 -8.77
CA THR A 57 37.81 23.98 -9.69
C THR A 57 36.53 23.67 -8.92
N TYR A 58 35.37 23.91 -9.52
CA TYR A 58 34.11 23.40 -8.98
C TYR A 58 33.82 21.98 -9.52
N PRO A 59 32.96 21.19 -8.84
CA PRO A 59 32.65 19.83 -9.28
C PRO A 59 32.02 19.81 -10.68
N GLY A 60 32.59 19.02 -11.59
CA GLY A 60 32.15 18.92 -12.98
C GLY A 60 32.69 20.02 -13.92
N GLN A 61 33.56 20.92 -13.45
CA GLN A 61 34.26 21.87 -14.33
C GLN A 61 35.24 21.15 -15.27
N SER A 62 35.89 20.09 -14.77
CA SER A 62 36.80 19.22 -15.53
C SER A 62 36.36 17.76 -15.39
N ALA A 63 36.67 16.94 -16.40
CA ALA A 63 36.38 15.52 -16.38
C ALA A 63 37.14 14.83 -15.24
N SER A 64 36.39 14.42 -14.20
CA SER A 64 36.95 13.78 -13.00
C SER A 64 36.15 12.57 -12.55
N GLY A 65 34.84 12.51 -12.82
CA GLY A 65 33.98 11.45 -12.30
C GLY A 65 33.94 11.40 -10.77
N ALA A 66 34.27 12.52 -10.10
CA ALA A 66 34.41 12.60 -8.66
C ALA A 66 33.08 12.43 -7.91
N ALA A 67 33.13 11.92 -6.68
CA ALA A 67 32.01 12.00 -5.76
C ALA A 67 31.86 13.44 -5.23
N VAL A 68 30.61 13.87 -5.00
CA VAL A 68 30.31 15.20 -4.45
C VAL A 68 29.48 15.06 -3.19
N LEU A 69 29.94 15.65 -2.10
CA LEU A 69 29.21 15.76 -0.83
C LEU A 69 28.76 17.21 -0.57
N ILE A 70 27.47 17.40 -0.38
CA ILE A 70 26.93 18.61 0.23
C ILE A 70 26.85 18.35 1.74
N GLN A 71 27.66 19.08 2.52
CA GLN A 71 27.77 18.85 3.96
C GLN A 71 26.55 19.37 4.73
N ASP A 72 26.38 18.87 5.95
CA ASP A 72 25.43 19.42 6.91
C ASP A 72 25.71 20.92 7.15
N GLY A 73 24.66 21.71 7.35
CA GLY A 73 24.71 23.16 7.55
C GLY A 73 24.91 23.97 6.26
N HIS A 74 25.17 23.33 5.12
CA HIS A 74 25.44 24.02 3.86
C HIS A 74 24.22 24.04 2.92
N THR A 75 24.01 25.17 2.26
CA THR A 75 23.07 25.34 1.16
C THR A 75 23.82 25.69 -0.11
N VAL A 76 23.74 24.80 -1.09
CA VAL A 76 24.42 24.92 -2.39
C VAL A 76 23.39 25.13 -3.48
N THR A 77 23.56 26.19 -4.27
CA THR A 77 22.70 26.48 -5.43
C THR A 77 23.42 26.18 -6.73
N LEU A 78 22.85 25.31 -7.57
CA LEU A 78 23.35 25.00 -8.91
C LEU A 78 23.02 26.15 -9.87
N ASP A 79 24.01 26.99 -10.12
CA ASP A 79 23.97 28.19 -10.97
C ASP A 79 24.68 28.00 -12.32
N VAL A 80 25.00 26.76 -12.68
CA VAL A 80 25.61 26.36 -13.94
C VAL A 80 25.11 24.97 -14.34
N SER A 81 25.16 24.62 -15.63
CA SER A 81 25.14 23.22 -16.04
C SER A 81 26.60 22.77 -16.13
N PRO A 82 27.13 21.98 -15.17
CA PRO A 82 28.53 21.55 -15.22
C PRO A 82 28.82 20.83 -16.54
N ALA A 83 29.95 21.14 -17.17
CA ALA A 83 30.30 20.60 -18.48
C ALA A 83 30.60 19.10 -18.44
N ASN A 84 31.01 18.58 -17.28
CA ASN A 84 31.38 17.19 -17.07
C ASN A 84 30.50 16.54 -15.99
N THR A 85 30.38 15.22 -16.06
CA THR A 85 29.55 14.43 -15.16
C THR A 85 30.19 14.23 -13.78
N LEU A 86 29.33 14.03 -12.78
CA LEU A 86 29.73 13.59 -11.44
C LEU A 86 29.69 12.07 -11.33
N GLY A 87 30.57 11.47 -10.53
CA GLY A 87 30.52 10.03 -10.25
C GLY A 87 29.39 9.68 -9.29
N SER A 88 29.21 10.46 -8.22
CA SER A 88 28.08 10.32 -7.29
C SER A 88 27.77 11.65 -6.61
N LEU A 89 26.57 11.75 -6.01
CA LEU A 89 26.15 12.92 -5.26
C LEU A 89 25.52 12.49 -3.94
N THR A 90 25.99 13.04 -2.83
CA THR A 90 25.37 12.90 -1.52
C THR A 90 24.98 14.28 -0.99
N VAL A 91 23.74 14.43 -0.53
CA VAL A 91 23.22 15.64 0.10
C VAL A 91 22.96 15.38 1.57
N GLY A 92 23.75 16.01 2.43
CA GLY A 92 23.74 15.82 3.88
C GLY A 92 24.65 14.69 4.36
N SER A 93 24.96 14.72 5.65
CA SER A 93 25.76 13.70 6.37
C SER A 93 25.05 13.13 7.59
N GLY A 94 23.74 13.39 7.72
CA GLY A 94 22.88 12.83 8.77
C GLY A 94 22.10 13.86 9.58
N ALA A 95 22.39 15.16 9.41
CA ALA A 95 21.68 16.22 10.12
C ALA A 95 20.99 17.25 9.21
N SER A 96 21.60 17.69 8.11
CA SER A 96 21.06 18.74 7.23
C SER A 96 21.75 18.74 5.85
N GLY A 97 21.94 19.89 5.21
CA GLY A 97 22.52 20.02 3.87
C GLY A 97 21.45 20.16 2.79
N VAL A 98 21.63 21.13 1.90
CA VAL A 98 20.63 21.48 0.87
C VAL A 98 21.30 21.65 -0.48
N LEU A 99 20.79 20.96 -1.50
CA LEU A 99 21.08 21.23 -2.91
C LEU A 99 19.83 21.79 -3.60
N ILE A 100 19.99 22.95 -4.24
CA ILE A 100 18.97 23.62 -5.03
C ILE A 100 19.38 23.57 -6.50
N ILE A 101 18.55 22.99 -7.36
CA ILE A 101 18.77 22.98 -8.81
C ILE A 101 18.16 24.24 -9.42
N GLY A 102 19.00 25.19 -9.85
CA GLY A 102 18.57 26.42 -10.51
C GLY A 102 18.56 27.66 -9.62
N ASN A 103 18.99 28.79 -10.18
CA ASN A 103 19.06 30.11 -9.54
C ASN A 103 18.41 31.23 -10.37
N SER A 104 17.86 30.90 -11.53
CA SER A 104 17.24 31.83 -12.48
C SER A 104 16.32 31.04 -13.41
N ALA A 105 15.61 31.73 -14.31
CA ALA A 105 14.80 31.09 -15.35
C ALA A 105 15.63 30.26 -16.38
N THR A 106 16.97 30.33 -16.31
CA THR A 106 17.85 29.53 -17.17
C THR A 106 17.84 28.06 -16.74
N ASN A 107 17.47 27.19 -17.68
CA ASN A 107 17.51 25.74 -17.48
C ASN A 107 18.91 25.26 -17.10
N ARG A 108 18.98 24.35 -16.12
CA ARG A 108 20.20 23.78 -15.55
C ARG A 108 20.14 22.28 -15.66
N THR A 109 21.26 21.68 -16.06
CA THR A 109 21.40 20.22 -16.14
C THR A 109 22.50 19.79 -15.20
N LEU A 110 22.18 18.89 -14.28
CA LEU A 110 23.16 18.17 -13.47
C LEU A 110 23.17 16.70 -13.88
N THR A 111 24.35 16.17 -14.19
CA THR A 111 24.50 14.77 -14.62
C THR A 111 25.36 14.01 -13.63
N VAL A 112 24.76 13.01 -12.99
CA VAL A 112 25.42 12.07 -12.07
C VAL A 112 25.40 10.69 -12.71
N THR A 113 26.57 10.10 -13.01
CA THR A 113 26.64 8.78 -13.66
C THR A 113 26.42 7.62 -12.68
N GLY A 114 26.69 7.82 -11.40
CA GLY A 114 26.40 6.86 -10.34
C GLY A 114 25.20 7.27 -9.47
N ASN A 115 25.29 6.95 -8.18
CA ASN A 115 24.17 7.10 -7.25
C ASN A 115 23.97 8.55 -6.79
N VAL A 116 22.72 8.89 -6.52
CA VAL A 116 22.33 10.09 -5.77
C VAL A 116 21.77 9.65 -4.43
N ALA A 117 22.27 10.22 -3.34
CA ALA A 117 21.80 9.96 -1.99
C ALA A 117 21.40 11.28 -1.32
N VAL A 118 20.25 11.30 -0.68
CA VAL A 118 19.82 12.38 0.22
C VAL A 118 19.75 11.78 1.61
N ALA A 119 20.69 12.17 2.48
CA ALA A 119 20.80 11.66 3.84
C ALA A 119 19.66 12.19 4.73
N VAL A 120 19.55 11.64 5.94
CA VAL A 120 18.63 12.17 6.96
C VAL A 120 18.92 13.66 7.18
N GLY A 121 17.85 14.47 7.18
CA GLY A 121 17.92 15.93 7.26
C GLY A 121 18.33 16.64 5.95
N GLY A 122 18.91 15.92 4.98
CA GLY A 122 19.29 16.46 3.69
C GLY A 122 18.08 16.85 2.82
N THR A 123 18.25 17.86 1.97
CA THR A 123 17.21 18.32 1.03
C THR A 123 17.75 18.50 -0.38
N LEU A 124 17.19 17.77 -1.34
CA LEU A 124 17.37 17.99 -2.77
C LEU A 124 16.08 18.57 -3.36
N ARG A 125 16.16 19.76 -3.94
CA ARG A 125 14.99 20.43 -4.51
C ARG A 125 15.29 21.21 -5.78
N SER A 126 14.24 21.50 -6.55
CA SER A 126 14.30 22.55 -7.58
C SER A 126 14.36 23.94 -6.95
N GLY A 127 14.78 24.92 -7.75
CA GLY A 127 14.69 26.33 -7.42
C GLY A 127 13.25 26.87 -7.40
N ALA A 128 13.12 28.18 -7.46
CA ALA A 128 11.84 28.89 -7.49
C ALA A 128 11.92 30.10 -8.44
N ASN A 129 12.34 29.83 -9.68
CA ASN A 129 12.77 30.84 -10.64
C ASN A 129 11.98 30.82 -11.97
N SER A 130 10.88 30.06 -12.01
CA SER A 130 10.04 29.81 -13.20
C SER A 130 10.77 29.21 -14.40
N ALA A 131 11.89 28.50 -14.17
CA ALA A 131 12.57 27.74 -15.22
C ALA A 131 11.71 26.53 -15.63
N THR A 132 11.67 26.22 -16.92
CA THR A 132 10.75 25.22 -17.47
C THR A 132 11.40 23.90 -17.87
N GLY A 133 12.72 23.75 -17.67
CA GLY A 133 13.45 22.56 -18.13
C GLY A 133 14.77 22.30 -17.42
N HIS A 134 14.83 22.45 -16.10
CA HIS A 134 15.94 21.85 -15.35
C HIS A 134 15.93 20.33 -15.52
N VAL A 135 17.11 19.71 -15.49
CA VAL A 135 17.28 18.26 -15.63
C VAL A 135 18.25 17.74 -14.59
N LEU A 136 17.88 16.65 -13.92
CA LEU A 136 18.78 15.83 -13.11
C LEU A 136 18.90 14.45 -13.74
N ASN A 137 20.03 14.17 -14.36
CA ASN A 137 20.33 12.84 -14.90
C ASN A 137 20.97 11.97 -13.81
N ILE A 138 20.44 10.76 -13.62
CA ILE A 138 20.89 9.79 -12.62
C ILE A 138 21.20 8.46 -13.31
N GLY A 139 22.48 8.13 -13.39
CA GLY A 139 22.97 6.88 -13.97
C GLY A 139 22.94 5.69 -12.98
N GLY A 140 22.88 5.96 -11.68
CA GLY A 140 22.73 4.94 -10.63
C GLY A 140 21.35 4.93 -9.99
N SER A 141 21.31 4.54 -8.71
CA SER A 141 20.12 4.55 -7.87
C SER A 141 19.94 5.89 -7.15
N LEU A 142 18.69 6.21 -6.78
CA LEU A 142 18.35 7.35 -5.95
C LEU A 142 17.87 6.86 -4.57
N THR A 143 18.63 7.14 -3.52
CA THR A 143 18.24 6.85 -2.13
C THR A 143 17.85 8.14 -1.43
N ASN A 144 16.63 8.22 -0.91
CA ASN A 144 16.13 9.38 -0.18
C ASN A 144 15.76 9.00 1.26
N ASN A 145 16.58 9.43 2.21
CA ASN A 145 16.33 9.36 3.65
C ASN A 145 16.01 10.75 4.24
N GLY A 146 15.98 11.79 3.40
CA GLY A 146 15.63 13.16 3.77
C GLY A 146 14.44 13.65 2.93
N THR A 147 14.65 14.76 2.21
CA THR A 147 13.63 15.35 1.33
C THR A 147 14.11 15.40 -0.11
N VAL A 148 13.36 14.79 -1.03
CA VAL A 148 13.47 15.03 -2.48
C VAL A 148 12.20 15.72 -2.95
N ASN A 149 12.31 16.99 -3.33
CA ASN A 149 11.19 17.79 -3.81
C ASN A 149 11.58 18.57 -5.08
N LEU A 150 11.50 17.90 -6.23
CA LEU A 150 11.72 18.51 -7.54
C LEU A 150 10.45 19.23 -8.08
N PHE A 151 9.44 19.42 -7.22
CA PHE A 151 8.19 20.14 -7.46
C PHE A 151 8.06 21.41 -6.60
N PHE A 152 9.14 21.87 -5.95
CA PHE A 152 9.07 22.85 -4.86
C PHE A 152 8.32 24.16 -5.17
N SER A 153 8.38 24.66 -6.41
CA SER A 153 7.71 25.90 -6.82
C SER A 153 7.29 25.84 -8.29
N THR A 154 7.44 26.92 -9.05
CA THR A 154 7.17 27.03 -10.49
C THR A 154 8.22 26.35 -11.36
N ASP A 155 9.42 26.08 -10.83
CA ASP A 155 10.49 25.41 -11.57
C ASP A 155 10.13 23.98 -11.96
N VAL A 156 10.33 23.67 -13.23
CA VAL A 156 10.23 22.32 -13.77
C VAL A 156 11.61 21.68 -13.73
N CYS A 157 11.78 20.67 -12.89
CA CYS A 157 12.96 19.81 -12.88
C CYS A 157 12.58 18.37 -13.21
N THR A 158 13.08 17.88 -14.34
CA THR A 158 12.89 16.50 -14.79
C THR A 158 14.00 15.62 -14.22
N ALA A 159 13.63 14.60 -13.45
CA ALA A 159 14.56 13.53 -13.10
C ALA A 159 14.60 12.51 -14.22
N VAL A 160 15.80 12.19 -14.71
CA VAL A 160 16.01 11.26 -15.82
C VAL A 160 16.89 10.12 -15.35
N PHE A 161 16.36 8.91 -15.32
CA PHE A 161 17.15 7.72 -15.01
C PHE A 161 17.79 7.14 -16.27
N THR A 162 19.12 7.18 -16.29
CA THR A 162 19.97 6.79 -17.43
C THR A 162 20.77 5.51 -17.18
N GLY A 163 20.70 4.94 -15.97
CA GLY A 163 21.29 3.64 -15.64
C GLY A 163 20.55 2.44 -16.23
N ALA A 164 21.14 1.24 -16.13
CA ALA A 164 20.47 0.01 -16.55
C ALA A 164 19.33 -0.38 -15.58
N SER A 165 19.62 -0.61 -14.29
CA SER A 165 18.61 -1.09 -13.33
C SER A 165 18.56 -0.21 -12.07
N PRO A 166 18.18 1.08 -12.20
CA PRO A 166 18.15 1.99 -11.06
C PRO A 166 17.06 1.62 -10.05
N VAL A 167 17.37 1.82 -8.78
CA VAL A 167 16.42 1.68 -7.67
C VAL A 167 16.14 3.05 -7.05
N VAL A 168 14.87 3.33 -6.78
CA VAL A 168 14.40 4.49 -6.04
C VAL A 168 13.96 4.00 -4.65
N SER A 169 14.72 4.36 -3.61
CA SER A 169 14.60 3.77 -2.27
C SER A 169 14.81 4.79 -1.15
N GLY A 170 14.81 4.34 0.10
CA GLY A 170 15.05 5.15 1.29
C GLY A 170 13.81 5.33 2.16
N SER A 171 13.95 6.00 3.30
CA SER A 171 12.90 6.19 4.32
C SER A 171 12.29 7.60 4.35
N GLY A 172 12.73 8.50 3.48
CA GLY A 172 12.25 9.88 3.41
C GLY A 172 10.76 9.94 3.07
N ALA A 173 10.03 10.76 3.83
CA ALA A 173 8.57 10.92 3.66
C ALA A 173 8.20 11.73 2.41
N THR A 174 9.07 12.66 1.98
CA THR A 174 8.84 13.48 0.79
C THR A 174 9.69 12.98 -0.37
N PHE A 175 9.01 12.41 -1.38
CA PHE A 175 9.63 11.89 -2.59
C PHE A 175 8.85 12.34 -3.83
N THR A 176 8.98 13.62 -4.17
CA THR A 176 8.17 14.27 -5.20
C THR A 176 9.01 14.68 -6.40
N PHE A 177 8.61 14.20 -7.58
CA PHE A 177 9.13 14.60 -8.87
C PHE A 177 8.15 15.55 -9.55
N ARG A 178 8.64 16.62 -10.19
CA ARG A 178 7.84 17.33 -11.20
C ARG A 178 7.64 16.40 -12.39
N ASN A 179 8.71 16.03 -13.07
CA ASN A 179 8.67 15.04 -14.14
C ASN A 179 9.67 13.92 -13.83
N LEU A 180 9.35 12.72 -14.31
CA LEU A 180 10.19 11.54 -14.19
C LEU A 180 10.27 10.83 -15.54
N THR A 181 11.48 10.67 -16.07
CA THR A 181 11.72 10.02 -17.35
C THR A 181 12.66 8.84 -17.20
N ARG A 182 12.38 7.78 -17.94
CA ARG A 182 13.29 6.64 -18.11
C ARG A 182 13.92 6.68 -19.51
N SER A 183 15.24 6.94 -19.62
CA SER A 183 15.84 7.42 -20.90
C SER A 183 16.94 6.57 -21.57
N THR A 184 17.36 5.40 -21.08
CA THR A 184 18.45 4.61 -21.74
C THR A 184 18.10 3.14 -22.04
N SER A 185 18.83 2.54 -22.98
CA SER A 185 18.71 1.14 -23.38
C SER A 185 19.11 0.19 -22.25
N GLY A 186 18.13 -0.48 -21.64
CA GLY A 186 18.32 -1.65 -20.78
C GLY A 186 17.59 -1.58 -19.44
N THR A 187 16.65 -2.49 -19.18
CA THR A 187 15.95 -2.84 -17.91
C THR A 187 15.17 -1.75 -17.13
N SER A 188 14.30 -2.26 -16.25
CA SER A 188 13.28 -1.55 -15.47
C SER A 188 13.86 -0.62 -14.38
N ILE A 189 13.13 0.46 -14.06
CA ILE A 189 13.33 1.19 -12.78
C ILE A 189 12.56 0.44 -11.70
N THR A 190 13.14 0.25 -10.51
CA THR A 190 12.41 -0.29 -9.35
C THR A 190 12.18 0.78 -8.29
N VAL A 191 10.94 0.93 -7.84
CA VAL A 191 10.52 1.86 -6.79
C VAL A 191 10.23 1.06 -5.52
N SER A 192 11.06 1.25 -4.49
CA SER A 192 10.98 0.53 -3.21
C SER A 192 10.47 1.39 -2.05
N ASN A 193 10.35 2.71 -2.25
CA ASN A 193 9.63 3.63 -1.38
C ASN A 193 8.56 4.38 -2.18
N SER A 194 7.47 4.79 -1.54
CA SER A 194 6.39 5.49 -2.26
C SER A 194 6.88 6.81 -2.85
N ILE A 195 6.50 7.08 -4.11
CA ILE A 195 6.86 8.31 -4.80
C ILE A 195 5.64 9.01 -5.38
N ARG A 196 5.83 10.29 -5.70
CA ARG A 196 4.83 11.14 -6.33
C ARG A 196 5.40 11.81 -7.58
N VAL A 197 4.64 11.79 -8.67
CA VAL A 197 4.94 12.51 -9.92
C VAL A 197 3.79 13.49 -10.17
N GLU A 198 4.11 14.78 -10.30
CA GLU A 198 3.08 15.82 -10.41
C GLU A 198 2.80 16.27 -11.86
N GLY A 199 3.77 16.07 -12.75
CA GLY A 199 3.69 16.32 -14.18
C GLY A 199 3.78 15.01 -14.96
N THR A 200 4.79 14.88 -15.81
CA THR A 200 4.88 13.72 -16.72
C THR A 200 5.70 12.58 -16.12
N LEU A 201 5.13 11.37 -16.13
CA LEU A 201 5.89 10.13 -16.05
C LEU A 201 6.08 9.57 -17.47
N ASP A 202 7.30 9.64 -17.99
CA ASP A 202 7.63 9.19 -19.34
C ASP A 202 8.42 7.89 -19.35
N LEU A 203 7.80 6.83 -19.85
CA LEU A 203 8.42 5.53 -20.10
C LEU A 203 9.03 5.53 -21.50
N ALA A 204 10.05 6.37 -21.72
CA ALA A 204 10.56 6.76 -23.04
C ALA A 204 11.37 5.68 -23.79
N VAL A 205 11.81 4.61 -23.13
CA VAL A 205 12.66 3.58 -23.76
C VAL A 205 11.96 2.25 -23.99
N ASN A 206 12.38 1.54 -25.05
CA ASN A 206 12.01 0.15 -25.28
C ASN A 206 12.55 -0.70 -24.12
N SER A 207 11.65 -1.39 -23.41
CA SER A 207 11.84 -2.17 -22.16
C SER A 207 11.81 -1.36 -20.85
N GLY A 208 11.25 -0.14 -20.87
CA GLY A 208 11.17 0.77 -19.72
C GLY A 208 10.03 0.49 -18.75
N THR A 209 9.99 -0.69 -18.12
CA THR A 209 9.02 -0.96 -17.06
C THR A 209 9.35 -0.14 -15.82
N MET A 210 8.34 0.46 -15.21
CA MET A 210 8.45 0.99 -13.86
C MET A 210 7.88 -0.02 -12.88
N ILE A 211 8.75 -0.70 -12.12
CA ILE A 211 8.34 -1.69 -11.13
C ILE A 211 8.04 -0.96 -9.82
N VAL A 212 6.83 -1.09 -9.31
CA VAL A 212 6.45 -0.64 -7.98
C VAL A 212 6.55 -1.83 -7.04
N GLY A 213 7.46 -1.77 -6.06
CA GLY A 213 7.68 -2.84 -5.11
C GLY A 213 6.53 -2.99 -4.10
N THR A 214 6.48 -4.13 -3.42
CA THR A 214 5.42 -4.51 -2.47
C THR A 214 5.24 -3.55 -1.28
N ASN A 215 6.19 -2.65 -1.02
CA ASN A 215 6.11 -1.65 0.05
C ASN A 215 5.97 -0.21 -0.46
N ALA A 216 5.82 -0.01 -1.77
CA ALA A 216 5.76 1.31 -2.39
C ALA A 216 4.43 1.54 -3.10
N ASN A 217 4.08 2.81 -3.30
CA ASN A 217 3.02 3.22 -4.22
C ASN A 217 3.55 4.26 -5.20
N LEU A 218 3.00 4.28 -6.41
CA LEU A 218 3.23 5.35 -7.38
C LEU A 218 2.01 6.27 -7.38
N THR A 219 2.20 7.53 -7.00
CA THR A 219 1.13 8.53 -7.03
C THR A 219 1.31 9.52 -8.16
N MET A 220 0.34 9.59 -9.05
CA MET A 220 0.19 10.58 -10.10
C MET A 220 -0.66 11.73 -9.58
N GLY A 221 -0.08 12.92 -9.56
CA GLY A 221 -0.70 14.16 -9.13
C GLY A 221 -1.92 14.58 -9.96
N GLN A 222 -2.53 15.70 -9.57
CA GLN A 222 -3.78 16.18 -10.17
C GLN A 222 -3.67 16.37 -11.69
N ASN A 223 -2.56 16.94 -12.14
CA ASN A 223 -2.28 17.24 -13.54
C ASN A 223 -1.28 16.27 -14.17
N ALA A 224 -0.95 15.19 -13.46
CA ALA A 224 0.08 14.28 -13.90
C ALA A 224 -0.42 13.38 -15.05
N VAL A 225 0.46 13.13 -16.02
CA VAL A 225 0.16 12.36 -17.23
C VAL A 225 1.21 11.27 -17.46
N PHE A 226 0.79 10.20 -18.14
CA PHE A 226 1.70 9.18 -18.64
C PHE A 226 2.12 9.50 -20.06
N ALA A 227 3.41 9.31 -20.35
CA ALA A 227 3.97 9.40 -21.68
C ALA A 227 4.78 8.14 -22.00
N ALA A 228 4.97 7.90 -23.30
CA ALA A 228 5.83 6.86 -23.83
C ALA A 228 6.54 7.43 -25.06
N THR A 229 7.39 8.44 -24.86
CA THR A 229 8.09 9.10 -25.97
C THR A 229 8.79 8.05 -26.85
N GLY A 230 8.60 8.14 -28.17
CA GLY A 230 9.15 7.18 -29.14
C GLY A 230 8.45 5.81 -29.20
N GLY A 231 7.24 5.67 -28.62
CA GLY A 231 6.46 4.43 -28.67
C GLY A 231 5.02 4.59 -28.16
N THR A 232 4.45 3.48 -27.67
CA THR A 232 3.10 3.43 -27.10
C THR A 232 3.17 2.70 -25.77
N LEU A 233 2.35 3.09 -24.79
CA LEU A 233 2.21 2.32 -23.55
C LEU A 233 1.79 0.87 -23.87
N GLY A 234 2.41 -0.08 -23.17
CA GLY A 234 2.20 -1.51 -23.35
C GLY A 234 3.11 -2.19 -24.37
N SER A 235 3.72 -1.47 -25.31
CA SER A 235 4.70 -2.05 -26.21
C SER A 235 6.05 -2.18 -25.52
N ASN A 236 6.78 -3.28 -25.80
CA ASN A 236 8.14 -3.50 -25.31
C ASN A 236 8.32 -3.13 -23.83
N GLY A 237 7.48 -3.62 -22.90
CA GLY A 237 7.65 -3.36 -21.47
C GLY A 237 7.29 -1.95 -20.97
N ARG A 238 6.70 -1.07 -21.79
CA ARG A 238 6.35 0.31 -21.37
C ARG A 238 5.08 0.36 -20.52
N TYR A 239 5.19 -0.03 -19.25
CA TYR A 239 4.08 0.05 -18.29
C TYR A 239 4.56 0.09 -16.84
N VAL A 240 3.64 0.37 -15.94
CA VAL A 240 3.83 0.28 -14.49
C VAL A 240 3.57 -1.17 -14.06
N GLN A 241 4.63 -1.90 -13.70
CA GLN A 241 4.50 -3.25 -13.17
C GLN A 241 4.26 -3.20 -11.66
N LEU A 242 3.15 -3.78 -11.24
CA LEU A 242 2.78 -3.96 -9.84
C LEU A 242 3.19 -5.37 -9.39
N ASP A 243 3.24 -5.58 -8.08
CA ASP A 243 3.70 -6.84 -7.47
C ASP A 243 2.79 -8.06 -7.73
N GLY A 244 1.55 -7.83 -8.18
CA GLY A 244 0.56 -8.89 -8.41
C GLY A 244 0.00 -9.51 -7.13
N LEU A 245 0.32 -9.00 -5.95
CA LEU A 245 -0.08 -9.57 -4.65
C LEU A 245 -1.33 -8.87 -4.09
N THR A 246 -1.93 -9.45 -3.05
CA THR A 246 -3.13 -8.88 -2.39
C THR A 246 -2.84 -7.78 -1.37
N GLY A 247 -1.57 -7.55 -1.01
CA GLY A 247 -1.16 -6.54 -0.03
C GLY A 247 -1.65 -5.11 -0.34
N ALA A 248 -1.71 -4.25 0.67
CA ALA A 248 -2.28 -2.90 0.58
C ALA A 248 -1.47 -1.92 -0.28
N ASN A 249 -0.19 -2.22 -0.55
CA ASN A 249 0.74 -1.39 -1.33
C ASN A 249 0.87 -1.88 -2.76
N SER A 250 1.86 -1.37 -3.50
CA SER A 250 2.08 -1.59 -4.93
C SER A 250 0.87 -1.20 -5.76
N ASN A 251 0.35 0.00 -5.52
CA ASN A 251 -0.74 0.58 -6.31
C ASN A 251 -0.24 1.69 -7.23
N LEU A 252 -0.98 1.89 -8.32
CA LEU A 252 -0.94 3.13 -9.10
C LEU A 252 -2.10 4.03 -8.67
N ILE A 253 -1.80 5.21 -8.14
CA ILE A 253 -2.76 6.13 -7.55
C ILE A 253 -2.89 7.37 -8.44
N LYS A 254 -4.10 7.80 -8.78
CA LYS A 254 -4.37 9.07 -9.46
C LYS A 254 -5.16 10.01 -8.57
N VAL A 255 -4.60 11.20 -8.34
CA VAL A 255 -5.27 12.27 -7.60
C VAL A 255 -6.21 13.05 -8.52
N SER A 256 -7.39 13.37 -8.02
CA SER A 256 -8.42 14.16 -8.68
C SER A 256 -8.13 15.65 -8.63
N ALA A 257 -8.26 16.34 -9.77
CA ALA A 257 -8.28 17.79 -9.87
C ALA A 257 -9.69 18.40 -9.67
N GLY A 258 -10.69 17.58 -9.32
CA GLY A 258 -12.08 18.04 -9.25
C GLY A 258 -12.84 17.95 -10.57
N THR A 259 -12.35 17.16 -11.54
CA THR A 259 -12.92 17.04 -12.90
C THR A 259 -13.07 15.59 -13.33
N THR A 260 -14.05 15.26 -14.18
CA THR A 260 -14.24 13.90 -14.73
C THR A 260 -12.97 13.35 -15.41
N ALA A 261 -12.27 14.19 -16.16
CA ALA A 261 -11.02 13.86 -16.84
C ALA A 261 -9.90 13.40 -15.89
N SER A 262 -10.00 13.73 -14.59
CA SER A 262 -8.97 13.37 -13.62
C SER A 262 -8.80 11.86 -13.45
N TRP A 263 -9.90 11.10 -13.55
CA TRP A 263 -9.87 9.64 -13.45
C TRP A 263 -10.17 8.95 -14.78
N GLN A 264 -10.77 9.64 -15.76
CA GLN A 264 -11.01 9.10 -17.11
C GLN A 264 -9.70 8.99 -17.92
N ILE A 265 -8.81 8.11 -17.50
CA ILE A 265 -7.50 7.84 -18.11
C ILE A 265 -7.30 6.34 -18.33
N THR A 266 -6.30 6.02 -19.15
CA THR A 266 -5.72 4.68 -19.17
C THR A 266 -4.73 4.55 -18.02
N TYR A 267 -4.95 3.59 -17.14
CA TYR A 267 -3.99 3.18 -16.12
C TYR A 267 -3.06 2.14 -16.73
N PRO A 268 -1.80 2.47 -17.06
CA PRO A 268 -0.94 1.59 -17.82
C PRO A 268 -0.25 0.60 -16.89
N ILE A 269 -1.02 -0.32 -16.31
CA ILE A 269 -0.56 -1.27 -15.30
C ILE A 269 -0.37 -2.67 -15.86
N GLY A 270 0.29 -3.51 -15.07
CA GLY A 270 0.47 -4.92 -15.34
C GLY A 270 1.15 -5.61 -14.17
N THR A 271 1.46 -6.89 -14.31
CA THR A 271 2.31 -7.61 -13.35
C THR A 271 3.42 -8.35 -14.09
N SER A 272 4.44 -8.83 -13.37
CA SER A 272 5.48 -9.67 -13.99
C SER A 272 4.90 -10.92 -14.65
N ASN A 273 3.74 -11.37 -14.16
CA ASN A 273 2.99 -12.51 -14.66
C ASN A 273 1.76 -11.98 -15.42
N GLY A 274 1.79 -12.09 -16.75
CA GLY A 274 0.71 -11.59 -17.62
C GLY A 274 0.93 -10.21 -18.21
N GLY A 275 1.99 -9.51 -17.80
CA GLY A 275 2.49 -8.33 -18.50
C GLY A 275 1.52 -7.15 -18.49
N TYR A 276 1.61 -6.32 -19.53
CA TYR A 276 0.81 -5.12 -19.67
C TYR A 276 -0.67 -5.43 -19.82
N THR A 277 -1.46 -4.94 -18.87
CA THR A 277 -2.89 -5.14 -18.82
C THR A 277 -3.62 -3.97 -18.19
N PRO A 278 -3.88 -2.95 -19.01
CA PRO A 278 -4.38 -1.69 -18.52
C PRO A 278 -5.82 -1.80 -18.02
N LEU A 279 -6.17 -0.81 -17.19
CA LEU A 279 -7.55 -0.45 -16.91
C LEU A 279 -7.86 0.85 -17.65
N VAL A 280 -8.91 0.86 -18.46
CA VAL A 280 -9.44 2.07 -19.11
C VAL A 280 -10.76 2.43 -18.43
N LEU A 281 -10.81 3.63 -17.85
CA LEU A 281 -12.05 4.18 -17.32
C LEU A 281 -12.72 4.98 -18.44
N GLY A 282 -13.74 4.39 -19.07
CA GLY A 282 -14.36 4.92 -20.29
C GLY A 282 -15.07 6.26 -20.09
N THR A 283 -16.12 6.30 -19.27
CA THR A 283 -16.89 7.52 -18.97
C THR A 283 -17.01 7.71 -17.47
N VAL A 284 -16.73 8.93 -17.01
CA VAL A 284 -16.93 9.37 -15.62
C VAL A 284 -18.03 10.43 -15.61
N THR A 285 -19.09 10.19 -14.84
CA THR A 285 -20.15 11.18 -14.60
C THR A 285 -20.09 11.62 -13.14
N ASN A 286 -20.37 12.91 -12.91
CA ASN A 286 -20.16 13.64 -11.66
C ASN A 286 -18.67 13.73 -11.30
N ASN A 287 -18.19 14.95 -11.15
CA ASN A 287 -16.79 15.19 -10.86
C ASN A 287 -16.38 14.48 -9.55
N PRO A 288 -15.28 13.69 -9.55
CA PRO A 288 -14.68 13.28 -8.30
C PRO A 288 -14.23 14.50 -7.51
N THR A 289 -14.34 14.44 -6.18
CA THR A 289 -13.94 15.52 -5.28
C THR A 289 -12.47 15.90 -5.53
N ALA A 290 -12.12 17.19 -5.49
CA ALA A 290 -10.73 17.60 -5.61
C ALA A 290 -9.88 16.95 -4.50
N ALA A 291 -8.65 16.55 -4.84
CA ALA A 291 -7.75 15.76 -3.99
C ALA A 291 -8.22 14.33 -3.64
N ALA A 292 -9.42 13.89 -4.05
CA ALA A 292 -9.80 12.48 -3.94
C ALA A 292 -8.84 11.61 -4.74
N THR A 293 -8.63 10.37 -4.30
CA THR A 293 -7.73 9.43 -4.97
C THR A 293 -8.46 8.22 -5.49
N LEU A 294 -8.11 7.79 -6.71
CA LEU A 294 -8.42 6.47 -7.22
C LEU A 294 -7.13 5.68 -7.35
N SER A 295 -7.03 4.61 -6.57
CA SER A 295 -5.88 3.71 -6.52
C SER A 295 -6.23 2.40 -7.18
N ILE A 296 -5.47 1.99 -8.19
CA ILE A 296 -5.69 0.75 -8.94
C ILE A 296 -4.52 -0.21 -8.71
N LYS A 297 -4.86 -1.48 -8.49
CA LYS A 297 -3.91 -2.59 -8.41
C LYS A 297 -4.36 -3.76 -9.29
N ALA A 298 -3.44 -4.24 -10.12
CA ALA A 298 -3.56 -5.53 -10.78
C ALA A 298 -3.01 -6.62 -9.86
N ILE A 299 -3.85 -7.61 -9.55
CA ILE A 299 -3.53 -8.77 -8.73
C ILE A 299 -3.45 -9.97 -9.68
N TYR A 300 -2.42 -10.79 -9.49
CA TYR A 300 -2.23 -12.06 -10.17
C TYR A 300 -2.19 -13.15 -9.11
N ASN A 301 -3.31 -13.84 -8.90
CA ASN A 301 -3.40 -14.96 -7.99
C ASN A 301 -3.36 -16.30 -8.75
N ASN A 302 -3.17 -17.39 -8.03
CA ASN A 302 -3.60 -18.67 -8.54
C ASN A 302 -5.14 -18.71 -8.46
N SER A 303 -5.79 -19.49 -9.32
CA SER A 303 -7.24 -19.58 -9.34
C SER A 303 -7.70 -20.98 -9.76
N ASN A 304 -8.93 -21.33 -9.39
CA ASN A 304 -9.57 -22.56 -9.86
C ASN A 304 -9.93 -22.45 -11.35
N GLN A 305 -10.24 -23.56 -12.01
CA GLN A 305 -10.86 -23.51 -13.33
C GLN A 305 -12.19 -22.74 -13.25
N GLY A 306 -12.47 -21.92 -14.25
CA GLY A 306 -13.59 -20.97 -14.26
C GLY A 306 -13.35 -19.67 -13.50
N GLN A 307 -12.23 -19.47 -12.80
CA GLN A 307 -11.88 -18.22 -12.13
C GLN A 307 -10.66 -17.58 -12.81
N LEU A 308 -10.76 -16.31 -13.21
CA LEU A 308 -9.60 -15.62 -13.79
C LEU A 308 -8.56 -15.37 -12.70
N ARG A 309 -7.28 -15.68 -12.98
CA ARG A 309 -6.16 -15.37 -12.09
C ARG A 309 -5.97 -13.86 -11.87
N ARG A 310 -6.45 -13.07 -12.82
CA ARG A 310 -6.43 -11.62 -12.74
C ARG A 310 -7.60 -11.13 -11.92
N GLN A 311 -7.29 -10.31 -10.92
CA GLN A 311 -8.27 -9.46 -10.28
C GLN A 311 -7.76 -8.01 -10.29
N PHE A 312 -8.68 -7.06 -10.38
CA PHE A 312 -8.38 -5.65 -10.26
C PHE A 312 -8.97 -5.13 -8.96
N ARG A 313 -8.12 -4.55 -8.10
CA ARG A 313 -8.56 -3.83 -6.91
C ARG A 313 -8.54 -2.34 -7.20
N ALA A 314 -9.64 -1.68 -6.90
CA ALA A 314 -9.77 -0.23 -6.97
C ALA A 314 -10.12 0.31 -5.57
N VAL A 315 -9.41 1.34 -5.11
CA VAL A 315 -9.67 2.01 -3.83
C VAL A 315 -9.97 3.48 -4.11
N VAL A 316 -11.13 3.93 -3.67
CA VAL A 316 -11.53 5.34 -3.70
C VAL A 316 -11.42 5.91 -2.29
N ALA A 317 -10.77 7.06 -2.16
CA ALA A 317 -10.64 7.77 -0.89
C ALA A 317 -10.83 9.28 -1.06
N GLY A 318 -11.41 9.92 -0.05
CA GLY A 318 -11.66 11.37 -0.03
C GLY A 318 -12.72 11.86 -1.01
N ASN A 319 -13.49 10.97 -1.63
CA ASN A 319 -14.57 11.33 -2.54
C ASN A 319 -15.89 11.48 -1.78
N SER A 320 -16.36 12.72 -1.61
CA SER A 320 -17.67 13.02 -1.02
C SER A 320 -18.81 12.99 -2.04
N GLY A 321 -18.50 12.95 -3.34
CA GLY A 321 -19.49 12.87 -4.43
C GLY A 321 -19.81 11.42 -4.84
N THR A 322 -21.01 11.19 -5.36
CA THR A 322 -21.40 9.94 -6.03
C THR A 322 -20.85 9.92 -7.46
N THR A 323 -19.54 9.75 -7.60
CA THR A 323 -18.90 9.56 -8.91
C THR A 323 -19.30 8.21 -9.48
N THR A 324 -19.78 8.23 -10.72
CA THR A 324 -20.26 7.02 -11.39
C THR A 324 -19.44 6.75 -12.64
N PHE A 325 -19.22 5.48 -12.92
CA PHE A 325 -18.43 5.03 -14.05
C PHE A 325 -19.27 4.15 -14.98
N SER A 326 -19.04 4.30 -16.28
CA SER A 326 -19.51 3.37 -17.30
C SER A 326 -18.39 3.06 -18.30
N ASN A 327 -18.51 1.92 -18.97
CA ASN A 327 -17.51 1.40 -19.90
C ASN A 327 -16.14 1.22 -19.22
N LEU A 328 -16.15 0.59 -18.05
CA LEU A 328 -14.92 0.19 -17.36
C LEU A 328 -14.33 -1.00 -18.10
N GLN A 329 -13.16 -0.84 -18.74
CA GLN A 329 -12.51 -1.90 -19.48
C GLN A 329 -11.28 -2.41 -18.74
N PHE A 330 -11.30 -3.68 -18.38
CA PHE A 330 -10.24 -4.36 -17.65
C PHE A 330 -9.58 -5.36 -18.58
N SER A 331 -8.35 -5.09 -19.03
CA SER A 331 -7.63 -5.99 -19.93
C SER A 331 -7.09 -7.22 -19.21
N TYR A 332 -7.03 -8.38 -19.87
CA TYR A 332 -6.36 -9.58 -19.36
C TYR A 332 -5.52 -10.29 -20.44
N SER A 333 -4.67 -11.24 -20.03
CA SER A 333 -3.79 -12.05 -20.87
C SER A 333 -4.33 -13.48 -20.94
N SER A 334 -4.82 -13.87 -22.12
CA SER A 334 -5.35 -15.22 -22.34
C SER A 334 -4.32 -16.33 -22.11
N GLY A 335 -3.02 -16.05 -22.30
CA GLY A 335 -1.96 -17.04 -22.14
C GLY A 335 -1.51 -17.28 -20.69
N THR A 336 -1.86 -16.38 -19.75
CA THR A 336 -1.33 -16.45 -18.38
C THR A 336 -2.38 -16.30 -17.29
N ASP A 337 -3.51 -15.64 -17.55
CA ASP A 337 -4.55 -15.46 -16.53
C ASP A 337 -5.66 -16.49 -16.60
N VAL A 338 -5.84 -17.13 -17.76
CA VAL A 338 -6.74 -18.26 -17.90
C VAL A 338 -6.11 -19.44 -17.17
N SER A 339 -6.91 -20.10 -16.33
CA SER A 339 -6.45 -21.29 -15.61
C SER A 339 -5.98 -22.37 -16.57
N THR A 340 -4.90 -23.05 -16.21
CA THR A 340 -4.31 -24.09 -17.06
C THR A 340 -5.33 -25.18 -17.37
N GLY A 341 -5.48 -25.52 -18.66
CA GLY A 341 -6.44 -26.53 -19.13
C GLY A 341 -7.87 -26.03 -19.30
N ASP A 342 -8.12 -24.74 -19.11
CA ASP A 342 -9.45 -24.14 -19.24
C ASP A 342 -9.59 -23.33 -20.54
N ALA A 343 -10.82 -23.15 -21.01
CA ALA A 343 -11.13 -22.37 -22.20
C ALA A 343 -11.58 -20.96 -21.80
N ILE A 344 -11.04 -19.92 -22.45
CA ILE A 344 -11.43 -18.53 -22.16
C ILE A 344 -12.94 -18.28 -22.32
N ALA A 345 -13.62 -19.05 -23.18
CA ALA A 345 -15.08 -18.97 -23.36
C ALA A 345 -15.89 -19.27 -22.09
N ASN A 346 -15.30 -19.97 -21.11
CA ASN A 346 -15.95 -20.28 -19.83
C ASN A 346 -16.05 -19.06 -18.89
N TYR A 347 -15.31 -17.99 -19.18
CA TYR A 347 -15.20 -16.78 -18.34
C TYR A 347 -16.22 -15.73 -18.79
N SER A 348 -17.49 -16.11 -18.79
CA SER A 348 -18.60 -15.35 -19.38
C SER A 348 -19.30 -14.38 -18.42
N THR A 349 -18.99 -14.46 -17.12
CA THR A 349 -19.65 -13.66 -16.07
C THR A 349 -18.68 -12.66 -15.47
N ILE A 350 -19.09 -11.40 -15.37
CA ILE A 350 -18.34 -10.36 -14.65
C ILE A 350 -18.72 -10.41 -13.18
N TRP A 351 -17.71 -10.46 -12.33
CA TRP A 351 -17.84 -10.46 -10.89
C TRP A 351 -17.26 -9.17 -10.31
N SER A 352 -18.00 -8.57 -9.40
CA SER A 352 -17.61 -7.37 -8.66
C SER A 352 -17.88 -7.53 -7.17
N LEU A 353 -17.04 -6.94 -6.34
CA LEU A 353 -17.18 -6.98 -4.89
C LEU A 353 -16.89 -5.58 -4.34
N SER A 354 -17.75 -5.08 -3.47
CA SER A 354 -17.44 -3.96 -2.58
C SER A 354 -17.05 -4.49 -1.21
N SER A 355 -15.93 -4.02 -0.67
CA SER A 355 -15.48 -4.36 0.69
C SER A 355 -16.51 -4.05 1.79
N THR A 356 -17.38 -3.05 1.58
CA THR A 356 -18.48 -2.75 2.50
C THR A 356 -19.60 -3.78 2.41
N GLY A 357 -19.87 -4.28 1.20
CA GLY A 357 -20.88 -5.31 0.95
C GLY A 357 -20.43 -6.72 1.34
N GLY A 358 -19.12 -6.99 1.30
CA GLY A 358 -18.53 -8.28 1.69
C GLY A 358 -18.74 -9.43 0.71
N SER A 359 -19.71 -9.33 -0.20
CA SER A 359 -20.10 -10.41 -1.13
C SER A 359 -19.83 -10.07 -2.59
N TRP A 360 -19.40 -11.08 -3.35
CA TRP A 360 -19.34 -11.01 -4.81
C TRP A 360 -20.74 -10.92 -5.41
N ALA A 361 -20.91 -10.01 -6.38
CA ALA A 361 -22.11 -9.79 -7.15
C ALA A 361 -21.77 -9.78 -8.65
N THR A 362 -22.73 -10.13 -9.49
CA THR A 362 -22.57 -10.04 -10.94
C THR A 362 -22.78 -8.61 -11.42
N ALA A 363 -22.03 -8.21 -12.45
CA ALA A 363 -22.17 -6.91 -13.09
C ALA A 363 -22.54 -7.08 -14.56
N ALA A 364 -23.38 -6.19 -15.10
CA ALA A 364 -23.74 -6.23 -16.51
C ALA A 364 -22.59 -5.69 -17.39
N GLY A 365 -22.39 -6.34 -18.53
CA GLY A 365 -21.29 -6.01 -19.41
C GLY A 365 -20.96 -7.12 -20.40
N THR A 366 -19.75 -7.04 -20.95
CA THR A 366 -19.23 -8.00 -21.92
C THR A 366 -18.03 -8.74 -21.31
N ALA A 367 -18.14 -10.07 -21.23
CA ALA A 367 -17.05 -10.98 -20.84
C ALA A 367 -17.12 -12.26 -21.72
N PRO A 368 -15.99 -12.90 -22.05
CA PRO A 368 -14.62 -12.49 -21.74
C PRO A 368 -14.10 -11.37 -22.67
N GLY A 369 -14.88 -10.89 -23.64
CA GLY A 369 -14.46 -9.87 -24.62
C GLY A 369 -13.15 -10.20 -25.36
N VAL A 370 -12.55 -9.21 -26.02
CA VAL A 370 -11.28 -9.39 -26.77
C VAL A 370 -10.10 -8.96 -25.90
N LEU A 371 -9.56 -9.91 -25.11
CA LEU A 371 -8.49 -9.64 -24.14
C LEU A 371 -8.86 -8.56 -23.10
N ASN A 372 -10.15 -8.34 -22.89
CA ASN A 372 -10.68 -7.43 -21.87
C ASN A 372 -12.12 -7.79 -21.54
N PHE A 373 -12.56 -7.49 -20.32
CA PHE A 373 -13.98 -7.45 -19.99
C PHE A 373 -14.41 -6.00 -19.75
N THR A 374 -15.64 -5.68 -20.14
CA THR A 374 -16.18 -4.32 -20.06
C THR A 374 -17.45 -4.29 -19.21
N ILE A 375 -17.53 -3.39 -18.24
CA ILE A 375 -18.77 -3.13 -17.46
C ILE A 375 -19.53 -1.96 -18.10
N THR A 376 -20.78 -2.18 -18.53
CA THR A 376 -21.56 -1.22 -19.34
C THR A 376 -22.72 -0.53 -18.62
N GLY A 377 -23.32 -1.09 -17.56
CA GLY A 377 -24.31 -0.35 -16.74
C GLY A 377 -25.22 -1.19 -15.81
N PRO A 378 -26.07 -0.53 -15.00
CA PRO A 378 -26.08 0.90 -14.69
C PRO A 378 -25.07 1.24 -13.58
N THR A 379 -24.43 2.41 -13.74
CA THR A 379 -23.54 3.13 -12.80
C THR A 379 -22.92 2.30 -11.67
N ALA A 380 -21.71 1.79 -11.89
CA ALA A 380 -20.85 1.45 -10.76
C ALA A 380 -20.59 2.76 -10.00
N THR A 381 -21.30 2.97 -8.89
CA THR A 381 -21.03 4.09 -7.99
C THR A 381 -19.85 3.69 -7.14
N MET A 382 -18.70 4.30 -7.38
CA MET A 382 -17.54 4.09 -6.51
C MET A 382 -17.47 5.26 -5.53
N ALA A 383 -18.17 5.10 -4.41
CA ALA A 383 -17.99 5.92 -3.23
C ALA A 383 -16.66 5.55 -2.55
N ASN A 384 -16.34 6.22 -1.44
CA ASN A 384 -15.18 5.84 -0.64
C ASN A 384 -15.26 4.36 -0.24
N GLY A 385 -14.21 3.61 -0.53
CA GLY A 385 -14.16 2.17 -0.27
C GLY A 385 -13.25 1.42 -1.22
N THR A 386 -13.14 0.12 -0.97
CA THR A 386 -12.38 -0.83 -1.80
C THR A 386 -13.33 -1.68 -2.62
N TYR A 387 -12.99 -1.85 -3.90
CA TYR A 387 -13.75 -2.60 -4.90
C TYR A 387 -12.83 -3.60 -5.61
N TYR A 388 -13.37 -4.76 -5.96
CA TYR A 388 -12.68 -5.79 -6.74
C TYR A 388 -13.48 -6.13 -7.99
N TYR A 389 -12.77 -6.41 -9.09
CA TYR A 389 -13.36 -6.78 -10.38
C TYR A 389 -12.60 -7.92 -11.03
N THR A 390 -13.32 -8.89 -11.59
CA THR A 390 -12.77 -10.04 -12.32
C THR A 390 -13.85 -10.67 -13.20
N ILE A 391 -13.50 -11.74 -13.92
CA ILE A 391 -14.45 -12.58 -14.67
C ILE A 391 -14.29 -14.04 -14.29
N GLY A 392 -15.34 -14.82 -14.53
CA GLY A 392 -15.33 -16.25 -14.34
C GLY A 392 -16.58 -16.91 -14.91
N SER A 393 -16.76 -18.20 -14.62
CA SER A 393 -18.03 -18.88 -14.84
C SER A 393 -19.12 -18.31 -13.91
N SER A 394 -20.38 -18.67 -14.17
CA SER A 394 -21.54 -18.23 -13.37
C SER A 394 -21.56 -18.77 -11.95
N THR A 395 -20.73 -19.75 -11.63
CA THR A 395 -20.59 -20.36 -10.29
C THR A 395 -19.18 -20.19 -9.71
N ALA A 396 -18.35 -19.36 -10.34
CA ALA A 396 -16.94 -19.24 -10.01
C ALA A 396 -16.66 -18.66 -8.63
N TYR A 397 -17.51 -17.76 -8.13
CA TYR A 397 -17.31 -17.09 -6.84
C TYR A 397 -18.58 -17.13 -5.98
N PRO A 398 -18.46 -17.12 -4.64
CA PRO A 398 -17.24 -17.19 -3.82
C PRO A 398 -16.74 -18.64 -3.59
N ASN A 399 -15.46 -18.81 -3.23
CA ASN A 399 -14.98 -20.09 -2.68
C ASN A 399 -15.32 -20.18 -1.18
N THR A 400 -15.41 -21.39 -0.62
CA THR A 400 -15.49 -21.60 0.83
C THR A 400 -14.21 -22.26 1.34
N TRP A 401 -13.51 -21.57 2.23
CA TRP A 401 -12.29 -22.04 2.88
C TRP A 401 -12.57 -22.52 4.30
N TYR A 402 -11.92 -23.61 4.68
CA TYR A 402 -12.01 -24.21 6.00
C TYR A 402 -10.64 -24.14 6.67
N SER A 403 -10.62 -23.81 7.96
CA SER A 403 -9.37 -23.79 8.72
C SER A 403 -8.81 -25.21 8.85
N TYR A 404 -7.57 -25.43 8.43
CA TYR A 404 -6.91 -26.74 8.46
C TYR A 404 -6.11 -26.98 9.75
N GLN A 405 -5.38 -25.95 10.21
CA GLN A 405 -4.55 -26.01 11.42
C GLN A 405 -4.48 -24.62 12.07
N THR A 406 -4.13 -24.58 13.36
CA THR A 406 -3.95 -23.32 14.09
C THR A 406 -2.77 -22.53 13.54
N GLY A 407 -2.95 -21.22 13.36
CA GLY A 407 -1.88 -20.31 12.93
C GLY A 407 -2.42 -18.99 12.40
N VAL A 408 -1.61 -18.31 11.59
CA VAL A 408 -1.95 -16.99 11.02
C VAL A 408 -2.77 -17.09 9.74
N TRP A 409 -3.63 -16.10 9.47
CA TRP A 409 -4.50 -16.04 8.30
C TRP A 409 -3.73 -16.05 6.97
N SER A 410 -2.62 -15.32 6.89
CA SER A 410 -1.84 -15.19 5.63
C SER A 410 -1.15 -16.47 5.19
N ASN A 411 -0.98 -17.45 6.09
CA ASN A 411 -0.35 -18.72 5.76
C ASN A 411 -1.37 -19.67 5.12
N TRP A 412 -1.21 -19.90 3.81
CA TRP A 412 -2.05 -20.81 3.03
C TRP A 412 -2.12 -22.23 3.59
N GLN A 413 -1.10 -22.70 4.32
CA GLN A 413 -1.09 -24.03 4.95
C GLN A 413 -2.12 -24.18 6.06
N ASN A 414 -2.68 -23.06 6.55
CA ASN A 414 -3.71 -23.06 7.57
C ASN A 414 -5.12 -23.14 6.98
N TRP A 415 -5.24 -23.23 5.65
CA TRP A 415 -6.51 -23.21 4.93
C TRP A 415 -6.61 -24.35 3.92
N THR A 416 -7.79 -24.95 3.85
CA THR A 416 -8.13 -26.02 2.93
C THR A 416 -9.49 -25.78 2.28
N LEU A 417 -9.70 -26.33 1.09
CA LEU A 417 -11.00 -26.41 0.43
C LEU A 417 -11.78 -27.68 0.82
N ASP A 418 -11.19 -28.57 1.63
CA ASP A 418 -11.85 -29.73 2.21
C ASP A 418 -12.78 -29.30 3.37
N PRO A 419 -14.11 -29.47 3.25
CA PRO A 419 -15.07 -29.07 4.28
C PRO A 419 -14.85 -29.75 5.64
N SER A 420 -14.24 -30.93 5.66
CA SER A 420 -13.97 -31.66 6.90
C SER A 420 -12.75 -31.13 7.66
N GLY A 421 -11.86 -30.39 6.99
CA GLY A 421 -10.55 -29.99 7.52
C GLY A 421 -9.58 -31.15 7.72
N SER A 422 -9.90 -32.37 7.28
CA SER A 422 -9.06 -33.55 7.52
C SER A 422 -7.88 -33.66 6.55
N SER A 423 -8.01 -33.08 5.35
CA SER A 423 -6.98 -33.11 4.32
C SER A 423 -6.65 -31.70 3.83
N LEU A 424 -5.37 -31.46 3.51
CA LEU A 424 -4.92 -30.21 2.90
C LEU A 424 -5.21 -30.22 1.39
N VAL A 425 -6.40 -29.74 1.03
CA VAL A 425 -6.82 -29.52 -0.36
C VAL A 425 -6.61 -28.04 -0.68
N ASN A 426 -5.37 -27.69 -1.02
CA ASN A 426 -4.98 -26.33 -1.39
C ASN A 426 -3.85 -26.37 -2.42
N GLY A 427 -4.10 -27.00 -3.58
CA GLY A 427 -3.08 -27.17 -4.62
C GLY A 427 -2.55 -25.86 -5.20
N LEU A 428 -3.22 -24.74 -4.91
CA LEU A 428 -2.87 -23.40 -5.36
C LEU A 428 -2.06 -22.59 -4.34
N ASN A 429 -1.85 -23.11 -3.13
CA ASN A 429 -1.12 -22.47 -2.04
C ASN A 429 -1.61 -21.04 -1.73
N LEU A 430 -2.93 -20.86 -1.61
CA LEU A 430 -3.53 -19.56 -1.33
C LEU A 430 -4.18 -19.52 0.06
N PRO A 431 -4.10 -18.39 0.79
CA PRO A 431 -5.06 -18.10 1.85
C PRO A 431 -6.42 -17.68 1.23
N PRO A 432 -7.48 -17.51 2.04
CA PRO A 432 -8.75 -16.94 1.58
C PRO A 432 -8.54 -15.62 0.85
N GLN A 433 -9.22 -15.47 -0.28
CA GLN A 433 -9.16 -14.26 -1.10
C GLN A 433 -10.34 -13.34 -0.78
N PRO A 434 -10.27 -12.04 -1.14
CA PRO A 434 -11.37 -11.11 -0.90
C PRO A 434 -12.71 -11.63 -1.44
N GLY A 435 -13.73 -11.61 -0.58
CA GLY A 435 -15.09 -12.05 -0.86
C GLY A 435 -15.32 -13.55 -0.75
N ASP A 436 -14.32 -14.35 -0.41
CA ASP A 436 -14.51 -15.77 -0.09
C ASP A 436 -15.30 -15.95 1.22
N ALA A 437 -15.89 -17.13 1.39
CA ALA A 437 -16.45 -17.59 2.65
C ALA A 437 -15.37 -18.30 3.48
N ILE A 438 -15.41 -18.16 4.80
CA ILE A 438 -14.53 -18.89 5.72
C ILE A 438 -15.32 -19.66 6.77
N VAL A 439 -14.77 -20.82 7.16
CA VAL A 439 -15.26 -21.65 8.26
C VAL A 439 -14.09 -21.97 9.18
N ILE A 440 -14.13 -21.46 10.40
CA ILE A 440 -13.19 -21.84 11.46
C ILE A 440 -13.73 -23.08 12.15
N LEU A 441 -13.04 -24.20 11.95
CA LEU A 441 -13.41 -25.51 12.48
C LEU A 441 -13.14 -25.62 13.98
N ASN A 442 -13.78 -26.60 14.61
CA ASN A 442 -13.66 -26.88 16.04
C ASN A 442 -12.19 -27.11 16.44
N GLY A 443 -11.76 -26.47 17.52
CA GLY A 443 -10.41 -26.61 18.08
C GLY A 443 -9.33 -25.83 17.34
N ILE A 444 -9.65 -25.17 16.23
CA ILE A 444 -8.69 -24.40 15.44
C ILE A 444 -8.74 -22.92 15.78
N THR A 445 -7.57 -22.31 15.95
CA THR A 445 -7.42 -20.86 16.10
C THR A 445 -6.76 -20.27 14.87
N ILE A 446 -7.45 -19.36 14.18
CA ILE A 446 -6.86 -18.53 13.12
C ILE A 446 -6.66 -17.12 13.65
N THR A 447 -5.41 -16.65 13.67
CA THR A 447 -5.06 -15.27 14.01
C THR A 447 -4.88 -14.44 12.74
N ASN A 448 -5.68 -13.40 12.57
CA ASN A 448 -5.52 -12.48 11.45
C ASN A 448 -4.29 -11.61 11.66
N ASP A 449 -3.34 -11.71 10.74
CA ASP A 449 -2.08 -10.96 10.70
C ASP A 449 -2.07 -9.91 9.58
N VAL A 450 -3.18 -9.78 8.84
CA VAL A 450 -3.29 -8.88 7.68
C VAL A 450 -4.53 -8.01 7.81
N SER A 451 -4.38 -6.69 7.80
CA SER A 451 -5.51 -5.74 7.80
C SER A 451 -6.25 -5.73 6.47
N GLY A 452 -7.53 -5.36 6.49
CA GLY A 452 -8.34 -5.22 5.28
C GLY A 452 -8.82 -6.54 4.66
N GLN A 453 -8.91 -7.63 5.44
CA GLN A 453 -9.54 -8.86 4.96
C GLN A 453 -11.02 -8.62 4.65
N VAL A 454 -11.52 -9.28 3.60
CA VAL A 454 -12.93 -9.20 3.20
C VAL A 454 -13.45 -10.61 2.99
N THR A 455 -14.46 -11.01 3.75
CA THR A 455 -15.18 -12.28 3.56
C THR A 455 -16.67 -12.04 3.35
N THR A 456 -17.32 -12.94 2.62
CA THR A 456 -18.78 -12.92 2.43
C THR A 456 -19.52 -13.49 3.65
N THR A 457 -18.95 -14.54 4.25
CA THR A 457 -19.43 -15.16 5.48
C THR A 457 -18.26 -15.63 6.32
N ALA A 458 -18.39 -15.51 7.64
CA ALA A 458 -17.48 -16.10 8.60
C ALA A 458 -18.26 -16.99 9.57
N THR A 459 -18.09 -18.31 9.43
CA THR A 459 -18.69 -19.29 10.34
C THR A 459 -17.64 -19.74 11.34
N ILE A 460 -17.88 -19.53 12.63
CA ILE A 460 -16.96 -19.95 13.70
C ILE A 460 -17.61 -21.11 14.45
N ASN A 461 -17.21 -22.34 14.14
CA ASN A 461 -17.77 -23.53 14.77
C ASN A 461 -17.44 -23.56 16.27
N GLY A 462 -18.24 -24.29 17.05
CA GLY A 462 -18.00 -24.48 18.48
C GLY A 462 -16.57 -24.97 18.73
N GLY A 463 -15.87 -24.34 19.67
CA GLY A 463 -14.45 -24.58 19.96
C GLY A 463 -13.45 -23.93 18.99
N GLY A 464 -13.90 -23.40 17.85
CA GLY A 464 -13.07 -22.61 16.94
C GLY A 464 -12.88 -21.16 17.43
N ILE A 465 -11.75 -20.55 17.06
CA ILE A 465 -11.40 -19.17 17.41
C ILE A 465 -10.94 -18.41 16.16
N LEU A 466 -11.63 -17.33 15.84
CA LEU A 466 -11.15 -16.30 14.91
C LEU A 466 -10.60 -15.13 15.73
N ASP A 467 -9.29 -14.95 15.75
CA ASP A 467 -8.62 -13.87 16.48
C ASP A 467 -8.22 -12.75 15.50
N MET A 468 -8.87 -11.60 15.58
CA MET A 468 -8.58 -10.46 14.70
C MET A 468 -7.33 -9.70 15.09
N SER A 469 -6.70 -10.04 16.23
CA SER A 469 -5.52 -9.35 16.75
C SER A 469 -5.74 -7.83 16.77
N THR A 470 -4.70 -7.05 16.43
CA THR A 470 -4.74 -5.58 16.29
C THR A 470 -5.09 -5.12 14.87
N THR A 471 -5.53 -6.03 13.98
CA THR A 471 -5.79 -5.70 12.58
C THR A 471 -7.04 -4.82 12.42
N THR A 472 -7.04 -3.96 11.39
CA THR A 472 -8.10 -2.98 11.17
C THR A 472 -8.69 -3.08 9.76
N GLY A 473 -9.85 -2.46 9.54
CA GLY A 473 -10.48 -2.37 8.23
C GLY A 473 -11.01 -3.69 7.66
N ASN A 474 -11.15 -4.73 8.48
CA ASN A 474 -11.65 -6.03 8.06
C ASN A 474 -13.18 -6.03 7.92
N THR A 475 -13.68 -6.74 6.92
CA THR A 475 -15.10 -7.08 6.73
C THR A 475 -15.26 -8.59 6.84
N LEU A 476 -16.06 -9.06 7.79
CA LEU A 476 -16.34 -10.49 7.98
C LEU A 476 -17.63 -10.97 7.27
N GLY A 477 -18.39 -10.05 6.67
CA GLY A 477 -19.66 -10.36 6.03
C GLY A 477 -20.69 -10.82 7.07
N THR A 478 -21.43 -11.89 6.78
CA THR A 478 -22.35 -12.48 7.78
C THR A 478 -21.59 -13.40 8.73
N VAL A 479 -21.63 -13.09 10.03
CA VAL A 479 -20.94 -13.87 11.06
C VAL A 479 -21.92 -14.81 11.75
N THR A 480 -21.56 -16.09 11.85
CA THR A 480 -22.41 -17.14 12.44
C THR A 480 -21.58 -18.17 13.23
N GLY A 481 -22.27 -19.09 13.91
CA GLY A 481 -21.67 -20.17 14.70
C GLY A 481 -21.64 -19.88 16.20
N THR A 482 -20.97 -20.76 16.94
CA THR A 482 -20.97 -20.80 18.42
C THR A 482 -19.58 -20.66 19.03
N GLY A 483 -18.55 -20.54 18.20
CA GLY A 483 -17.16 -20.35 18.63
C GLY A 483 -16.87 -18.92 19.11
N THR A 484 -15.59 -18.54 19.11
CA THR A 484 -15.13 -17.24 19.64
C THR A 484 -14.58 -16.33 18.56
N LEU A 485 -15.06 -15.10 18.49
CA LEU A 485 -14.42 -13.99 17.80
C LEU A 485 -13.64 -13.15 18.82
N ARG A 486 -12.31 -13.06 18.69
CA ARG A 486 -11.44 -12.30 19.61
C ARG A 486 -10.87 -11.07 18.92
N ILE A 487 -10.72 -9.96 19.65
CA ILE A 487 -10.23 -8.68 19.12
C ILE A 487 -9.30 -8.03 20.13
N ASN A 488 -8.06 -7.71 19.72
CA ASN A 488 -7.15 -6.86 20.48
C ASN A 488 -7.34 -5.40 20.07
N GLY A 489 -8.51 -4.88 20.39
CA GLY A 489 -8.97 -3.56 19.98
C GLY A 489 -10.40 -3.34 20.45
N ILE A 490 -10.96 -2.17 20.18
CA ILE A 490 -12.32 -1.81 20.63
C ILE A 490 -13.35 -1.80 19.50
N ASN A 491 -12.96 -2.06 18.26
CA ASN A 491 -13.85 -2.03 17.11
C ASN A 491 -14.07 -3.45 16.59
N LEU A 492 -15.34 -3.85 16.45
CA LEU A 492 -15.69 -5.05 15.70
C LEU A 492 -15.33 -4.84 14.22
N PRO A 493 -14.85 -5.88 13.51
CA PRO A 493 -14.84 -5.87 12.06
C PRO A 493 -16.22 -5.52 11.48
N THR A 494 -16.26 -4.90 10.31
CA THR A 494 -17.51 -4.66 9.59
C THR A 494 -18.21 -6.00 9.32
N GLY A 495 -19.50 -6.10 9.58
CA GLY A 495 -20.26 -7.33 9.33
C GLY A 495 -21.65 -7.34 9.94
N THR A 496 -22.40 -8.40 9.63
CA THR A 496 -23.72 -8.67 10.18
C THR A 496 -23.61 -9.74 11.25
N TYR A 497 -23.84 -9.37 12.50
CA TYR A 497 -23.66 -10.24 13.68
C TYR A 497 -24.96 -10.80 14.25
N THR A 498 -26.12 -10.49 13.67
CA THR A 498 -27.46 -10.79 14.22
C THR A 498 -27.60 -12.22 14.74
N THR A 499 -27.17 -13.22 13.94
CA THR A 499 -27.19 -14.62 14.35
C THR A 499 -26.13 -14.94 15.41
N PHE A 500 -24.92 -14.39 15.27
CA PHE A 500 -23.81 -14.64 16.20
C PHE A 500 -24.03 -14.07 17.60
N VAL A 501 -24.82 -13.01 17.76
CA VAL A 501 -25.15 -12.43 19.07
C VAL A 501 -26.52 -12.88 19.61
N SER A 502 -27.26 -13.70 18.87
CA SER A 502 -28.51 -14.32 19.34
C SER A 502 -28.25 -15.36 20.45
N THR A 503 -29.28 -15.83 21.14
CA THR A 503 -29.17 -16.80 22.25
C THR A 503 -28.45 -18.11 21.88
N LEU A 504 -28.44 -18.48 20.59
CA LEU A 504 -27.75 -19.67 20.08
C LEU A 504 -26.38 -19.36 19.45
N GLY A 505 -25.93 -18.11 19.54
CA GLY A 505 -24.71 -17.61 18.91
C GLY A 505 -23.42 -17.88 19.69
N GLY A 506 -22.36 -17.16 19.34
CA GLY A 506 -21.01 -17.38 19.86
C GLY A 506 -20.57 -16.39 20.93
N THR A 507 -19.25 -16.32 21.10
CA THR A 507 -18.59 -15.44 22.07
C THR A 507 -17.86 -14.31 21.35
N ILE A 508 -18.04 -13.08 21.80
CA ILE A 508 -17.16 -11.95 21.44
C ILE A 508 -16.24 -11.67 22.61
N GLU A 509 -14.93 -11.70 22.36
CA GLU A 509 -13.89 -11.37 23.34
C GLU A 509 -13.13 -10.10 22.93
N TYR A 510 -13.08 -9.12 23.83
CA TYR A 510 -12.14 -8.00 23.74
C TYR A 510 -11.00 -8.24 24.73
N TYR A 511 -9.75 -8.18 24.26
CA TYR A 511 -8.61 -8.57 25.08
C TYR A 511 -7.42 -7.60 25.00
N ASN A 512 -6.65 -7.52 26.09
CA ASN A 512 -5.35 -6.83 26.18
C ASN A 512 -5.33 -5.37 25.72
N THR A 513 -6.49 -4.70 25.71
CA THR A 513 -6.64 -3.34 25.20
C THR A 513 -7.51 -2.52 26.14
N SER A 514 -7.49 -1.20 25.98
CA SER A 514 -8.36 -0.28 26.74
C SER A 514 -9.12 0.63 25.78
N GLY A 515 -10.28 1.12 26.22
CA GLY A 515 -11.04 2.12 25.49
C GLY A 515 -12.54 1.90 25.60
N THR A 516 -13.28 2.62 24.78
CA THR A 516 -14.75 2.56 24.76
C THR A 516 -15.23 1.40 23.89
N LEU A 517 -16.07 0.51 24.44
CA LEU A 517 -16.71 -0.56 23.69
C LEU A 517 -17.65 -0.01 22.60
N PRO A 518 -17.90 -0.74 21.50
CA PRO A 518 -18.74 -0.25 20.40
C PRO A 518 -20.14 0.15 20.88
N THR A 519 -20.51 1.42 20.69
CA THR A 519 -21.83 1.91 21.10
C THR A 519 -22.97 1.35 20.23
N GLY A 520 -22.67 0.97 18.99
CA GLY A 520 -23.62 0.33 18.08
C GLY A 520 -23.86 -1.16 18.36
N GLN A 521 -22.97 -1.82 19.13
CA GLN A 521 -23.15 -3.21 19.53
C GLN A 521 -23.73 -3.27 20.95
N THR A 522 -25.05 -3.34 21.05
CA THR A 522 -25.76 -3.31 22.34
C THR A 522 -26.16 -4.70 22.85
N THR A 523 -26.07 -5.73 22.01
CA THR A 523 -26.46 -7.10 22.37
C THR A 523 -25.33 -8.07 22.11
N TYR A 524 -25.05 -8.96 23.06
CA TYR A 524 -24.10 -10.07 22.92
C TYR A 524 -24.79 -11.38 23.32
N ASN A 525 -24.38 -12.51 22.72
CA ASN A 525 -24.75 -13.80 23.31
C ASN A 525 -23.88 -14.05 24.53
N LYS A 526 -22.58 -14.25 24.28
CA LYS A 526 -21.55 -14.34 25.29
C LYS A 526 -20.55 -13.22 25.09
N LEU A 527 -20.22 -12.50 26.15
CA LEU A 527 -19.25 -11.41 26.15
C LEU A 527 -18.09 -11.78 27.06
N LYS A 528 -16.86 -11.54 26.61
CA LYS A 528 -15.67 -11.71 27.42
C LYS A 528 -14.78 -10.48 27.33
N LEU A 529 -14.36 -9.96 28.48
CA LEU A 529 -13.35 -8.92 28.60
C LEU A 529 -12.14 -9.54 29.30
N SER A 530 -10.98 -9.51 28.65
CA SER A 530 -9.82 -10.22 29.19
C SER A 530 -8.52 -9.43 29.18
N ASN A 531 -7.65 -9.75 30.13
CA ASN A 531 -6.30 -9.20 30.21
C ASN A 531 -5.28 -10.27 30.60
N SER A 532 -4.33 -10.49 29.72
CA SER A 532 -3.18 -11.36 29.95
C SER A 532 -1.87 -10.56 30.05
N THR A 533 -1.95 -9.24 30.15
CA THR A 533 -0.78 -8.34 30.28
C THR A 533 -0.56 -7.92 31.74
N GLY A 534 0.64 -7.41 32.03
CA GLY A 534 0.95 -6.84 33.35
C GLY A 534 0.36 -5.44 33.59
N SER A 535 -0.16 -4.79 32.56
CA SER A 535 -0.73 -3.44 32.64
C SER A 535 -2.21 -3.49 32.97
N ALA A 536 -2.71 -2.56 33.78
CA ALA A 536 -4.14 -2.40 34.00
C ALA A 536 -4.83 -1.89 32.74
N ILE A 537 -5.97 -2.47 32.40
CA ILE A 537 -6.82 -2.05 31.27
C ILE A 537 -8.24 -1.71 31.73
N THR A 538 -8.89 -0.83 30.97
CA THR A 538 -10.28 -0.44 31.21
C THR A 538 -11.09 -0.42 29.91
N PHE A 539 -12.19 -1.17 29.90
CA PHE A 539 -13.22 -1.13 28.88
C PHE A 539 -14.39 -0.28 29.37
N THR A 540 -14.67 0.84 28.70
CA THR A 540 -15.74 1.76 29.06
C THR A 540 -16.97 1.48 28.19
N LEU A 541 -18.13 1.29 28.79
CA LEU A 541 -19.41 1.11 28.11
C LEU A 541 -20.19 2.43 28.12
N LEU A 542 -20.51 2.98 26.95
CA LEU A 542 -21.28 4.23 26.80
C LEU A 542 -22.67 4.02 26.18
N SER A 543 -23.16 2.78 26.18
CA SER A 543 -24.47 2.39 25.65
C SER A 543 -25.19 1.44 26.60
N ASN A 544 -26.47 1.18 26.34
CA ASN A 544 -27.17 0.07 26.99
C ASN A 544 -26.55 -1.26 26.53
N LEU A 545 -26.57 -2.26 27.40
CA LEU A 545 -26.00 -3.58 27.14
C LEU A 545 -26.98 -4.67 27.51
N THR A 546 -27.15 -5.64 26.61
CA THR A 546 -27.81 -6.92 26.87
C THR A 546 -26.83 -8.05 26.59
N VAL A 547 -26.63 -8.95 27.56
CA VAL A 547 -25.89 -10.21 27.38
C VAL A 547 -26.85 -11.37 27.60
N ASN A 548 -27.04 -12.19 26.56
CA ASN A 548 -28.07 -13.24 26.57
C ASN A 548 -27.65 -14.48 27.37
N SER A 549 -26.35 -14.74 27.50
CA SER A 549 -25.78 -15.89 28.18
C SER A 549 -24.66 -15.40 29.11
N THR A 550 -23.40 -15.83 28.92
CA THR A 550 -22.32 -15.54 29.86
C THR A 550 -21.65 -14.19 29.62
N PHE A 551 -21.30 -13.50 30.71
CA PHE A 551 -20.41 -12.35 30.70
C PHE A 551 -19.20 -12.62 31.60
N ASP A 552 -18.02 -12.76 31.01
CA ASP A 552 -16.78 -13.04 31.73
C ASP A 552 -15.82 -11.84 31.74
N ILE A 553 -15.33 -11.47 32.92
CA ILE A 553 -14.31 -10.45 33.13
C ILE A 553 -13.09 -11.14 33.77
N THR A 554 -12.08 -11.42 32.95
CA THR A 554 -11.01 -12.36 33.31
C THR A 554 -9.62 -11.80 33.05
N ALA A 555 -8.86 -11.62 34.13
CA ALA A 555 -7.42 -11.41 34.04
C ALA A 555 -6.64 -12.70 34.34
N THR A 556 -5.62 -12.99 33.54
CA THR A 556 -4.71 -14.14 33.69
C THR A 556 -3.27 -13.73 34.02
N SER A 557 -3.03 -12.43 34.21
CA SER A 557 -1.74 -11.84 34.59
C SER A 557 -1.95 -10.83 35.73
N THR A 558 -0.92 -10.09 36.11
CA THR A 558 -0.96 -9.13 37.23
C THR A 558 -1.73 -7.86 36.91
N GLY A 559 -1.91 -7.52 35.63
CA GLY A 559 -2.72 -6.39 35.19
C GLY A 559 -4.21 -6.63 35.43
N THR A 560 -4.90 -5.61 35.93
CA THR A 560 -6.36 -5.70 36.15
C THR A 560 -7.13 -5.51 34.86
N VAL A 561 -8.32 -6.10 34.74
CA VAL A 561 -9.29 -5.78 33.68
C VAL A 561 -10.52 -5.13 34.31
N THR A 562 -10.78 -3.88 33.94
CA THR A 562 -11.92 -3.12 34.47
C THR A 562 -12.99 -2.97 33.42
N TRP A 563 -14.21 -3.39 33.72
CA TRP A 563 -15.41 -2.99 32.99
C TRP A 563 -16.01 -1.77 33.68
N GLN A 564 -16.00 -0.62 33.00
CA GLN A 564 -16.57 0.63 33.50
C GLN A 564 -17.90 0.90 32.80
N ILE A 565 -18.97 1.03 33.57
CA ILE A 565 -20.30 1.41 33.09
C ILE A 565 -20.39 2.93 33.11
N ASN A 566 -20.55 3.53 31.93
CA ASN A 566 -20.61 4.97 31.71
C ASN A 566 -19.29 5.73 31.98
N ASP A 567 -19.32 7.05 31.79
CA ASP A 567 -18.22 7.98 31.99
C ASP A 567 -18.60 9.09 33.00
N ALA A 568 -18.10 10.31 32.80
CA ALA A 568 -18.44 11.47 33.60
C ALA A 568 -19.79 12.12 33.22
N THR A 569 -20.53 11.56 32.26
CA THR A 569 -21.83 12.11 31.84
C THR A 569 -22.98 11.59 32.70
N ALA A 570 -23.99 12.42 32.94
CA ALA A 570 -25.21 12.05 33.67
C ALA A 570 -26.14 11.09 32.89
N THR A 571 -25.67 10.51 31.79
CA THR A 571 -26.51 9.68 30.92
C THR A 571 -26.73 8.31 31.55
N GLN A 572 -27.97 7.95 31.81
CA GLN A 572 -28.31 6.63 32.34
C GLN A 572 -27.95 5.51 31.34
N ARG A 573 -27.53 4.36 31.89
CA ARG A 573 -27.28 3.11 31.15
C ARG A 573 -28.10 1.98 31.76
N THR A 574 -28.73 1.18 30.91
CA THR A 574 -29.42 -0.05 31.30
C THR A 574 -28.58 -1.27 30.93
N ILE A 575 -28.31 -2.12 31.92
CA ILE A 575 -27.59 -3.37 31.75
C ILE A 575 -28.55 -4.53 32.01
N THR A 576 -28.67 -5.45 31.05
CA THR A 576 -29.45 -6.68 31.16
C THR A 576 -28.52 -7.88 31.01
N LEU A 577 -28.38 -8.69 32.05
CA LEU A 577 -27.61 -9.93 32.01
C LEU A 577 -28.59 -11.09 32.23
N ASN A 578 -28.80 -11.90 31.20
CA ASN A 578 -29.76 -13.01 31.22
C ASN A 578 -29.12 -14.33 31.66
N GLY A 579 -27.79 -14.38 31.77
CA GLY A 579 -27.03 -15.51 32.30
C GLY A 579 -25.97 -15.07 33.31
N ASP A 580 -24.93 -15.89 33.47
CA ASP A 580 -23.94 -15.71 34.53
C ASP A 580 -22.96 -14.57 34.24
N LEU A 581 -22.63 -13.81 35.29
CA LEU A 581 -21.54 -12.83 35.31
C LEU A 581 -20.39 -13.38 36.16
N THR A 582 -19.24 -13.61 35.52
CA THR A 582 -18.02 -14.05 36.20
C THR A 582 -17.00 -12.93 36.26
N VAL A 583 -16.45 -12.66 37.45
CA VAL A 583 -15.36 -11.70 37.66
C VAL A 583 -14.20 -12.41 38.34
N SER A 584 -13.04 -12.49 37.67
CA SER A 584 -11.84 -13.11 38.26
C SER A 584 -11.19 -12.21 39.33
N SER A 585 -10.20 -12.71 40.07
CA SER A 585 -9.54 -11.99 41.17
C SER A 585 -8.94 -10.62 40.79
N ASN A 586 -8.54 -10.45 39.52
CA ASN A 586 -8.03 -9.19 38.96
C ASN A 586 -9.04 -8.52 38.01
N GLY A 587 -10.28 -9.02 37.95
CA GLY A 587 -11.40 -8.39 37.29
C GLY A 587 -12.06 -7.33 38.19
N ARG A 588 -12.54 -6.25 37.58
CA ARG A 588 -13.20 -5.13 38.29
C ARG A 588 -14.42 -4.67 37.53
N ILE A 589 -15.45 -4.26 38.26
CA ILE A 589 -16.60 -3.53 37.75
C ILE A 589 -16.61 -2.15 38.40
N ARG A 590 -16.80 -1.10 37.61
CA ARG A 590 -16.92 0.28 38.10
C ARG A 590 -18.08 0.97 37.42
N VAL A 591 -18.64 1.98 38.10
CA VAL A 591 -19.51 2.97 37.48
C VAL A 591 -18.72 4.24 37.20
N GLY A 592 -19.13 4.97 36.16
CA GLY A 592 -18.63 6.29 35.83
C GLY A 592 -18.92 7.32 36.92
N THR A 593 -18.36 8.51 36.78
CA THR A 593 -18.45 9.60 37.78
C THR A 593 -19.56 10.60 37.49
N GLY A 594 -20.35 10.39 36.43
CA GLY A 594 -21.44 11.29 36.07
C GLY A 594 -22.50 11.39 37.17
N THR A 595 -22.83 12.63 37.53
CA THR A 595 -23.84 13.00 38.53
C THR A 595 -25.06 13.62 37.88
#